data_AF-A0A928EBM5-F1
#
_entry.id   AF-A0A928EBM5-F1
#
_cell.length_a   1.000
_cell.length_b   1.000
_cell.length_c   1.000
_cell.angle_alpha   90.00
_cell.angle_beta   90.00
_cell.angle_gamma   90.00
#
_symmetry.space_group_name_H-M   'P 1'
#
loop_
_entity.id
_entity.type
_entity.pdbx_description
1 polymer ?
#
loop_
_entity_poly.entity_id
_entity_poly.type
_entity_poly.pdbx_seq_one_letter_code
_entity_poly.pdbx_strand_id
1 'polypeptide(L)'
;MAEREQTKSHVSAVVAIACAVCLAVALGCILLFNSVSAHAGSESTTFGIGDAQVSTTSSVAVLARPVQQKSEEASISESISLTKATTRSISHGVQSIIEKKEAERRAAEEAARIAEQERIAAAEAAKAQSAAEGLSALSDVDWSIGKTAFIEEWAERIDAYLSGSPLAGQGVTFAAAAWENGVDPRWSPAISNTESSKGANCFLPYNAWGWGSSSFSCWEDAINAHVAGLASGYGYTISVWAAQKYCPPNYSNWFSNTLSEMSRI
;
A
#
# COMPACT_ATOMS: atom_id res chain seq x y z
N MET A 1 -9.46 -47.26 -46.40
CA MET A 1 -8.50 -46.42 -45.64
C MET A 1 -9.21 -45.09 -45.41
N ALA A 2 -9.99 -45.00 -44.35
CA ALA A 2 -9.56 -44.70 -42.98
C ALA A 2 -9.76 -43.20 -42.70
N GLU A 3 -10.74 -42.94 -41.83
CA GLU A 3 -10.83 -41.82 -40.89
C GLU A 3 -10.74 -40.38 -41.43
N ARG A 4 -11.85 -39.65 -41.36
CA ARG A 4 -12.09 -38.75 -40.21
C ARG A 4 -13.50 -38.15 -40.27
N GLU A 5 -14.31 -38.66 -39.37
CA GLU A 5 -15.52 -38.04 -38.86
C GLU A 5 -15.24 -36.73 -38.10
N GLN A 6 -16.32 -35.96 -37.91
CA GLN A 6 -16.58 -35.10 -36.76
C GLN A 6 -15.70 -33.86 -36.56
N THR A 7 -16.16 -32.75 -37.12
CA THR A 7 -16.05 -31.43 -36.48
C THR A 7 -17.43 -30.76 -36.43
N LYS A 8 -18.29 -31.29 -35.55
CA LYS A 8 -19.46 -30.57 -35.03
C LYS A 8 -19.25 -30.42 -33.52
N SER A 9 -19.58 -29.23 -33.00
CA SER A 9 -19.90 -28.97 -31.60
C SER A 9 -18.73 -28.89 -30.59
N HIS A 10 -18.07 -27.72 -30.49
CA HIS A 10 -17.40 -27.28 -29.25
C HIS A 10 -17.53 -25.76 -28.99
N VAL A 11 -18.67 -25.14 -29.32
CA VAL A 11 -18.95 -23.73 -28.98
C VAL A 11 -19.89 -23.60 -27.77
N SER A 12 -20.19 -24.69 -27.07
CA SER A 12 -21.13 -24.68 -25.93
C SER A 12 -20.56 -25.38 -24.70
N ALA A 13 -19.45 -24.89 -24.13
CA ALA A 13 -18.90 -25.43 -22.88
C ALA A 13 -17.98 -24.48 -22.07
N VAL A 14 -18.14 -23.15 -22.14
CA VAL A 14 -17.32 -22.21 -21.31
C VAL A 14 -18.15 -21.25 -20.45
N VAL A 15 -19.49 -21.32 -20.47
CA VAL A 15 -20.37 -20.34 -19.75
C VAL A 15 -20.91 -20.85 -18.40
N ALA A 16 -20.39 -21.95 -17.83
CA ALA A 16 -21.02 -22.60 -16.66
C ALA A 16 -20.16 -22.72 -15.38
N ILE A 17 -19.19 -21.82 -15.13
CA ILE A 17 -18.46 -21.76 -13.84
C ILE A 17 -18.31 -20.31 -13.36
N ALA A 18 -19.43 -19.62 -13.13
CA ALA A 18 -19.43 -18.26 -12.58
C ALA A 18 -20.57 -17.99 -11.58
N CYS A 19 -21.08 -19.03 -10.90
CA CYS A 19 -22.29 -18.88 -10.08
C CYS A 19 -22.25 -19.55 -8.68
N ALA A 20 -21.09 -19.61 -8.02
CA ALA A 20 -20.99 -20.26 -6.70
C ALA A 20 -19.97 -19.67 -5.70
N VAL A 21 -19.82 -18.34 -5.62
CA VAL A 21 -19.03 -17.70 -4.53
C VAL A 21 -19.79 -16.55 -3.83
N CYS A 22 -21.06 -16.29 -4.16
CA CYS A 22 -21.82 -15.16 -3.60
C CYS A 22 -22.46 -15.36 -2.20
N LEU A 23 -22.05 -16.33 -1.37
CA LEU A 23 -22.76 -16.60 -0.10
C LEU A 23 -21.86 -16.92 1.12
N ALA A 24 -20.70 -16.27 1.29
CA ALA A 24 -19.89 -16.52 2.49
C ALA A 24 -19.04 -15.36 3.03
N VAL A 25 -19.49 -14.10 3.00
CA VAL A 25 -18.91 -13.06 3.89
C VAL A 25 -19.98 -12.01 4.25
N ALA A 26 -21.01 -12.43 4.97
CA ALA A 26 -21.93 -11.51 5.64
C ALA A 26 -22.47 -12.19 6.88
N LEU A 27 -21.72 -12.11 7.99
CA LEU A 27 -22.15 -12.22 9.39
C LEU A 27 -20.91 -12.43 10.27
N GLY A 28 -20.37 -11.33 10.82
CA GLY A 28 -19.32 -11.43 11.84
C GLY A 28 -18.38 -10.23 11.89
N CYS A 29 -18.89 -9.03 12.18
CA CYS A 29 -18.08 -7.91 12.69
C CYS A 29 -18.99 -6.79 13.25
N ILE A 30 -19.97 -7.17 14.09
CA ILE A 30 -20.61 -6.21 15.00
C ILE A 30 -20.65 -6.90 16.36
N LEU A 31 -20.23 -6.14 17.37
CA LEU A 31 -20.17 -6.41 18.81
C LEU A 31 -18.78 -6.80 19.34
N LEU A 32 -18.42 -6.06 20.39
CA LEU A 32 -17.25 -6.16 21.27
C LEU A 32 -16.06 -5.29 20.83
N PHE A 33 -16.05 -4.04 21.29
CA PHE A 33 -15.11 -3.54 22.32
C PHE A 33 -15.34 -2.04 22.50
N ASN A 34 -16.17 -1.69 23.48
CA ASN A 34 -16.24 -0.35 24.03
C ASN A 34 -15.97 -0.48 25.53
N SER A 35 -14.75 -0.18 25.95
CA SER A 35 -14.43 0.06 27.36
C SER A 35 -13.49 1.25 27.42
N VAL A 36 -14.09 2.37 27.81
CA VAL A 36 -13.43 3.60 28.21
C VAL A 36 -12.53 3.31 29.42
N SER A 37 -11.30 3.81 29.39
CA SER A 37 -10.52 4.05 30.60
C SER A 37 -9.61 5.24 30.32
N ALA A 38 -10.01 6.39 30.85
CA ALA A 38 -9.22 7.60 30.90
C ALA A 38 -8.33 7.54 32.14
N HIS A 39 -7.02 7.76 31.99
CA HIS A 39 -6.28 8.63 32.90
C HIS A 39 -4.94 9.03 32.28
N ALA A 40 -4.81 10.32 31.98
CA ALA A 40 -3.55 10.99 31.70
C ALA A 40 -2.98 11.55 33.01
N GLY A 41 -1.66 11.54 33.15
CA GLY A 41 -0.97 12.23 34.24
C GLY A 41 0.47 11.77 34.40
N SER A 42 1.37 12.32 33.58
CA SER A 42 2.82 12.28 33.84
C SER A 42 3.23 13.64 34.43
N GLU A 43 3.67 13.66 35.68
CA GLU A 43 4.45 14.78 36.22
C GLU A 43 5.68 14.26 36.96
N SER A 44 6.79 14.94 36.69
CA SER A 44 8.12 14.77 37.24
C SER A 44 8.27 15.38 38.63
N THR A 45 9.05 14.74 39.50
CA THR A 45 9.97 15.32 40.53
C THR A 45 10.62 14.09 41.22
N THR A 46 11.93 13.83 41.21
CA THR A 46 13.10 14.59 41.69
C THR A 46 12.97 15.06 43.15
N PHE A 47 13.47 14.26 44.10
CA PHE A 47 14.34 14.61 45.24
C PHE A 47 14.40 13.43 46.24
N GLY A 48 15.57 13.16 46.83
CA GLY A 48 15.63 12.49 48.14
C GLY A 48 16.64 11.36 48.32
N ILE A 49 17.86 11.75 48.68
CA ILE A 49 18.94 10.98 49.32
C ILE A 49 18.46 10.05 50.46
N GLY A 50 19.10 8.88 50.61
CA GLY A 50 18.98 8.05 51.83
C GLY A 50 19.74 6.72 51.75
N ASP A 51 21.03 6.76 52.06
CA ASP A 51 21.94 5.64 52.29
C ASP A 51 21.62 4.93 53.62
N ALA A 52 21.54 3.59 53.67
CA ALA A 52 21.81 2.76 54.86
C ALA A 52 21.63 1.24 54.60
N GLN A 53 22.77 0.57 54.42
CA GLN A 53 23.18 -0.72 54.98
C GLN A 53 22.18 -1.50 55.87
N VAL A 54 21.91 -2.78 55.53
CA VAL A 54 21.86 -3.89 56.51
C VAL A 54 22.33 -5.20 55.84
N SER A 55 23.37 -5.77 56.42
CA SER A 55 23.97 -7.08 56.16
C SER A 55 23.04 -8.26 56.40
N THR A 56 23.22 -9.37 55.67
CA THR A 56 23.24 -10.70 56.30
C THR A 56 24.21 -11.62 55.54
N THR A 57 24.93 -12.38 56.35
CA THR A 57 26.21 -13.04 56.17
C THR A 57 26.12 -14.48 55.68
N SER A 58 27.23 -14.94 55.08
CA SER A 58 27.64 -16.31 54.80
C SER A 58 27.33 -17.35 55.88
N SER A 59 27.24 -18.63 55.47
CA SER A 59 27.96 -19.73 56.13
C SER A 59 28.19 -20.92 55.19
N VAL A 60 29.45 -21.37 55.20
CA VAL A 60 30.05 -22.51 54.49
C VAL A 60 30.00 -23.74 55.41
N ALA A 61 29.82 -24.95 54.86
CA ALA A 61 30.37 -26.16 55.45
C ALA A 61 30.66 -27.22 54.38
N VAL A 62 31.96 -27.46 54.17
CA VAL A 62 32.55 -28.60 53.46
C VAL A 62 32.84 -29.70 54.49
N LEU A 63 32.64 -30.97 54.14
CA LEU A 63 33.43 -32.08 54.67
C LEU A 63 33.54 -33.22 53.63
N ALA A 64 34.79 -33.65 53.40
CA ALA A 64 35.31 -34.61 52.43
C ALA A 64 34.95 -36.08 52.80
N ARG A 65 35.16 -37.14 52.00
CA ARG A 65 36.33 -37.62 51.20
C ARG A 65 35.95 -39.01 50.58
N PRO A 66 36.86 -39.80 49.95
CA PRO A 66 37.62 -39.72 48.68
C PRO A 66 37.21 -40.79 47.64
N VAL A 67 37.82 -40.81 46.43
CA VAL A 67 38.52 -41.98 45.84
C VAL A 67 39.44 -41.52 44.68
N GLN A 68 40.65 -42.09 44.62
CA GLN A 68 41.70 -41.96 43.61
C GLN A 68 41.36 -42.66 42.28
N GLN A 69 41.82 -42.16 41.13
CA GLN A 69 42.60 -42.96 40.18
C GLN A 69 43.36 -42.12 39.14
N LYS A 70 44.39 -42.75 38.59
CA LYS A 70 45.54 -42.30 37.81
C LYS A 70 45.30 -42.54 36.30
N SER A 71 45.77 -41.64 35.43
CA SER A 71 46.49 -41.91 34.16
C SER A 71 46.33 -40.78 33.13
N GLU A 72 47.43 -40.05 32.87
CA GLU A 72 47.67 -39.14 31.75
C GLU A 72 48.00 -39.94 30.47
N GLU A 73 47.28 -39.70 29.36
CA GLU A 73 47.72 -39.75 27.93
C GLU A 73 46.53 -39.80 26.93
N ALA A 74 45.31 -40.08 27.37
CA ALA A 74 44.13 -40.08 26.49
C ALA A 74 43.45 -38.71 26.29
N SER A 75 43.68 -37.74 27.20
CA SER A 75 42.82 -36.55 27.29
C SER A 75 43.09 -35.48 26.23
N ILE A 76 44.24 -35.47 25.56
CA ILE A 76 44.54 -34.52 24.48
C ILE A 76 43.84 -34.92 23.17
N SER A 77 43.77 -36.21 22.86
CA SER A 77 43.06 -36.69 21.66
C SER A 77 41.54 -36.54 21.80
N GLU A 78 41.02 -36.63 23.02
CA GLU A 78 39.59 -36.50 23.33
C GLU A 78 39.13 -35.04 23.37
N SER A 79 39.98 -34.12 23.83
CA SER A 79 39.72 -32.68 23.77
C SER A 79 39.85 -32.10 22.36
N ILE A 80 40.74 -32.65 21.52
CA ILE A 80 40.82 -32.32 20.08
C ILE A 80 39.64 -32.88 19.29
N SER A 81 39.17 -34.10 19.59
CA SER A 81 37.99 -34.66 18.94
C SER A 81 36.71 -33.94 19.36
N LEU A 82 36.59 -33.52 20.62
CA LEU A 82 35.47 -32.76 21.14
C LEU A 82 35.42 -31.31 20.64
N THR A 83 36.57 -30.63 20.52
CA THR A 83 36.64 -29.32 19.87
C THR A 83 36.34 -29.42 18.38
N LYS A 84 36.84 -30.44 17.68
CA LYS A 84 36.54 -30.66 16.25
C LYS A 84 35.07 -31.02 16.00
N ALA A 85 34.43 -31.76 16.91
CA ALA A 85 33.00 -32.07 16.88
C ALA A 85 32.14 -30.82 17.18
N THR A 86 32.54 -30.01 18.17
CA THR A 86 31.90 -28.73 18.51
C THR A 86 32.02 -27.72 17.34
N THR A 87 33.20 -27.58 16.73
CA THR A 87 33.41 -26.69 15.57
C THR A 87 32.62 -27.15 14.33
N ARG A 88 32.50 -28.47 14.09
CA ARG A 88 31.64 -29.00 13.01
C ARG A 88 30.15 -28.76 13.27
N SER A 89 29.72 -28.89 14.52
CA SER A 89 28.33 -28.67 14.93
C SER A 89 27.93 -27.19 14.76
N ILE A 90 28.81 -26.26 15.16
CA ILE A 90 28.59 -24.82 14.96
C ILE A 90 28.62 -24.45 13.47
N SER A 91 29.54 -25.01 12.68
CA SER A 91 29.60 -24.78 11.23
C SER A 91 28.34 -25.23 10.51
N HIS A 92 27.75 -26.36 10.91
CA HIS A 92 26.50 -26.84 10.34
C HIS A 92 25.30 -25.98 10.77
N GLY A 93 25.27 -25.52 12.03
CA GLY A 93 24.24 -24.60 12.53
C GLY A 93 24.28 -23.22 11.88
N VAL A 94 25.47 -22.71 11.55
CA VAL A 94 25.62 -21.44 10.81
C VAL A 94 25.13 -21.58 9.37
N GLN A 95 25.46 -22.68 8.71
CA GLN A 95 25.02 -22.95 7.34
C GLN A 95 23.49 -23.06 7.24
N SER A 96 22.85 -23.75 8.20
CA SER A 96 21.38 -23.87 8.23
C SER A 96 20.67 -22.55 8.51
N ILE A 97 21.29 -21.64 9.28
CA ILE A 97 20.75 -20.29 9.51
C ILE A 97 20.85 -19.41 8.26
N ILE A 98 21.95 -19.51 7.51
CA ILE A 98 22.13 -18.75 6.27
C ILE A 98 21.12 -19.21 5.22
N GLU A 99 20.99 -20.52 5.00
CA GLU A 99 20.02 -21.10 4.07
C GLU A 99 18.58 -20.72 4.43
N LYS A 100 18.26 -20.74 5.73
CA LYS A 100 16.95 -20.30 6.21
C LYS A 100 16.69 -18.81 5.96
N LYS A 101 17.67 -17.94 6.23
CA LYS A 101 17.53 -16.49 5.97
C LYS A 101 17.44 -16.15 4.48
N GLU A 102 18.17 -16.86 3.62
CA GLU A 102 18.06 -16.66 2.18
C GLU A 102 16.74 -17.18 1.60
N ALA A 103 16.19 -18.25 2.18
CA ALA A 103 14.84 -18.71 1.87
C ALA A 103 13.78 -17.67 2.30
N GLU A 104 13.92 -17.11 3.50
CA GLU A 104 13.04 -16.04 4.01
C GLU A 104 13.12 -14.77 3.15
N ARG A 105 14.32 -14.36 2.71
CA ARG A 105 14.50 -13.20 1.81
C ARG A 105 13.85 -13.41 0.45
N ARG A 106 14.03 -14.59 -0.16
CA ARG A 106 13.40 -14.91 -1.46
C ARG A 106 11.88 -14.98 -1.34
N ALA A 107 11.37 -15.58 -0.27
CA ALA A 107 9.93 -15.62 0.00
C ALA A 107 9.35 -14.22 0.22
N ALA A 108 10.08 -13.33 0.92
CA ALA A 108 9.65 -11.94 1.12
C ALA A 108 9.64 -11.14 -0.18
N GLU A 109 10.61 -11.35 -1.06
CA GLU A 109 10.71 -10.68 -2.36
C GLU A 109 9.62 -11.15 -3.34
N GLU A 110 9.31 -12.45 -3.34
CA GLU A 110 8.20 -13.02 -4.10
C GLU A 110 6.84 -12.55 -3.56
N ALA A 111 6.68 -12.49 -2.23
CA ALA A 111 5.48 -11.94 -1.61
C ALA A 111 5.28 -10.45 -1.94
N ALA A 112 6.36 -9.66 -1.99
CA ALA A 112 6.29 -8.26 -2.41
C ALA A 112 5.88 -8.11 -3.89
N ARG A 113 6.39 -8.99 -4.76
CA ARG A 113 5.99 -9.04 -6.18
C ARG A 113 4.51 -9.40 -6.34
N ILE A 114 4.03 -10.39 -5.60
CA ILE A 114 2.62 -10.79 -5.62
C ILE A 114 1.73 -9.66 -5.10
N ALA A 115 2.08 -9.03 -3.98
CA ALA A 115 1.33 -7.91 -3.42
C ALA A 115 1.25 -6.70 -4.38
N GLU A 116 2.33 -6.42 -5.11
CA GLU A 116 2.32 -5.38 -6.15
C GLU A 116 1.41 -5.78 -7.33
N GLN A 117 1.48 -7.04 -7.76
CA GLN A 117 0.62 -7.57 -8.81
C GLN A 117 -0.87 -7.50 -8.41
N GLU A 118 -1.19 -7.83 -7.16
CA GLU A 118 -2.53 -7.76 -6.60
C GLU A 118 -3.03 -6.31 -6.48
N ARG A 119 -2.15 -5.37 -6.13
CA ARG A 119 -2.48 -3.94 -6.16
C ARG A 119 -2.80 -3.46 -7.57
N ILE A 120 -2.02 -3.87 -8.57
CA ILE A 120 -2.27 -3.54 -9.98
C ILE A 120 -3.61 -4.14 -10.41
N ALA A 121 -3.87 -5.42 -10.11
CA ALA A 121 -5.13 -6.07 -10.46
C ALA A 121 -6.35 -5.46 -9.76
N ALA A 122 -6.22 -5.08 -8.48
CA ALA A 122 -7.29 -4.41 -7.74
C ALA A 122 -7.56 -3.00 -8.28
N ALA A 123 -6.51 -2.26 -8.65
CA ALA A 123 -6.64 -0.98 -9.33
C ALA A 123 -7.31 -1.14 -10.70
N GLU A 124 -6.96 -2.16 -11.48
CA GLU A 124 -7.61 -2.46 -12.76
C GLU A 124 -9.09 -2.86 -12.59
N ALA A 125 -9.42 -3.67 -11.59
CA ALA A 125 -10.81 -4.07 -11.32
C ALA A 125 -11.67 -2.89 -10.89
N ALA A 126 -11.16 -2.05 -9.99
CA ALA A 126 -11.86 -0.85 -9.53
C ALA A 126 -11.94 0.23 -10.63
N LYS A 127 -10.92 0.32 -11.50
CA LYS A 127 -10.96 1.13 -12.72
C LYS A 127 -12.04 0.63 -13.68
N ALA A 128 -12.15 -0.67 -13.92
CA ALA A 128 -13.19 -1.24 -14.79
C ALA A 128 -14.61 -1.00 -14.25
N GLN A 129 -14.78 -1.01 -12.92
CA GLN A 129 -16.07 -0.76 -12.30
C GLN A 129 -16.47 0.73 -12.34
N SER A 130 -15.52 1.63 -12.06
CA SER A 130 -15.75 3.08 -12.18
C SER A 130 -15.88 3.56 -13.64
N ALA A 131 -15.24 2.84 -14.57
CA ALA A 131 -15.35 3.05 -16.00
C ALA A 131 -16.78 2.87 -16.53
N ALA A 132 -17.43 1.77 -16.13
CA ALA A 132 -18.76 1.42 -16.62
C ALA A 132 -19.85 2.45 -16.27
N GLU A 133 -19.67 3.23 -15.19
CA GLU A 133 -20.69 4.15 -14.69
C GLU A 133 -20.54 5.60 -15.17
N GLY A 134 -19.35 6.02 -15.64
CA GLY A 134 -19.07 7.40 -16.07
C GLY A 134 -18.48 7.56 -17.49
N LEU A 135 -17.89 6.51 -18.08
CA LEU A 135 -16.99 6.66 -19.23
C LEU A 135 -17.62 6.48 -20.62
N SER A 136 -18.93 6.27 -20.81
CA SER A 136 -19.42 6.03 -22.19
C SER A 136 -19.17 7.21 -23.16
N ALA A 137 -18.87 8.40 -22.62
CA ALA A 137 -18.50 9.61 -23.35
C ALA A 137 -16.98 9.90 -23.41
N LEU A 138 -16.14 9.19 -22.65
CA LEU A 138 -14.70 9.44 -22.55
C LEU A 138 -13.92 8.33 -23.24
N SER A 139 -12.82 8.69 -23.92
CA SER A 139 -11.91 7.68 -24.48
C SER A 139 -11.26 6.88 -23.35
N ASP A 140 -10.98 5.60 -23.61
CA ASP A 140 -10.18 4.80 -22.68
C ASP A 140 -8.79 5.40 -22.51
N VAL A 141 -8.26 5.27 -21.29
CA VAL A 141 -6.88 5.63 -20.97
C VAL A 141 -6.02 4.39 -21.18
N ASP A 142 -5.02 4.50 -22.05
CA ASP A 142 -4.03 3.44 -22.28
C ASP A 142 -2.92 3.51 -21.25
N TRP A 143 -2.82 2.49 -20.40
CA TRP A 143 -1.77 2.36 -19.38
C TRP A 143 -0.64 1.43 -19.83
N SER A 144 -0.80 0.77 -20.98
CA SER A 144 0.16 -0.23 -21.49
C SER A 144 1.38 0.39 -22.18
N ILE A 145 1.31 1.68 -22.52
CA ILE A 145 2.40 2.45 -23.14
C ILE A 145 3.61 2.69 -22.23
N GLY A 146 3.47 2.39 -20.93
CA GLY A 146 4.52 2.58 -19.94
C GLY A 146 4.60 4.03 -19.41
N LYS A 147 5.21 4.17 -18.24
CA LYS A 147 5.18 5.42 -17.45
C LYS A 147 5.67 6.66 -18.22
N THR A 148 6.81 6.57 -18.90
CA THR A 148 7.39 7.74 -19.58
C THR A 148 6.48 8.23 -20.70
N ALA A 149 6.03 7.35 -21.59
CA ALA A 149 5.15 7.70 -22.69
C ALA A 149 3.77 8.19 -22.19
N PHE A 150 3.25 7.58 -21.13
CA PHE A 150 2.04 8.04 -20.46
C PHE A 150 2.18 9.47 -19.95
N ILE A 151 3.27 9.77 -19.23
CA ILE A 151 3.49 11.11 -18.70
C ILE A 151 3.65 12.12 -19.83
N GLU A 152 4.39 11.81 -20.90
CA GLU A 152 4.55 12.69 -22.06
C GLU A 152 3.21 13.00 -22.74
N GLU A 153 2.40 11.97 -23.05
CA GLU A 153 1.10 12.14 -23.70
C GLU A 153 0.15 12.98 -22.84
N TRP A 154 -0.01 12.61 -21.57
CA TRP A 154 -1.00 13.26 -20.71
C TRP A 154 -0.53 14.62 -20.22
N ALA A 155 0.77 14.85 -20.05
CA ALA A 155 1.28 16.18 -19.71
C ALA A 155 0.92 17.19 -20.79
N GLU A 156 1.13 16.86 -22.07
CA GLU A 156 0.81 17.77 -23.18
C GLU A 156 -0.69 18.13 -23.20
N ARG A 157 -1.56 17.12 -23.07
CA ARG A 157 -3.02 17.31 -23.06
C ARG A 157 -3.48 18.15 -21.88
N ILE A 158 -2.95 17.86 -20.69
CA ILE A 158 -3.30 18.58 -19.47
C ILE A 158 -2.75 20.02 -19.53
N ASP A 159 -1.53 20.25 -20.00
CA ASP A 159 -0.98 21.60 -20.13
C ASP A 159 -1.75 22.44 -21.14
N ALA A 160 -2.18 21.85 -22.26
CA ALA A 160 -3.07 22.52 -23.20
C ALA A 160 -4.39 22.95 -22.52
N TYR A 161 -4.98 22.06 -21.72
CA TYR A 161 -6.20 22.34 -20.96
C TYR A 161 -6.03 23.39 -19.85
N LEU A 162 -4.86 23.42 -19.20
CA LEU A 162 -4.54 24.33 -18.10
C LEU A 162 -3.97 25.66 -18.57
N SER A 163 -3.73 25.83 -19.87
CA SER A 163 -3.13 27.04 -20.44
C SER A 163 -3.86 28.32 -20.01
N GLY A 164 -3.09 29.32 -19.59
CA GLY A 164 -3.60 30.61 -19.12
C GLY A 164 -4.19 30.61 -17.70
N SER A 165 -4.10 29.50 -16.97
CA SER A 165 -4.53 29.42 -15.57
C SER A 165 -3.36 29.44 -14.59
N PRO A 166 -3.60 29.65 -13.28
CA PRO A 166 -2.58 29.50 -12.24
C PRO A 166 -1.92 28.11 -12.17
N LEU A 167 -2.58 27.06 -12.71
CA LEU A 167 -2.05 25.70 -12.81
C LEU A 167 -1.30 25.43 -14.13
N ALA A 168 -1.10 26.42 -15.00
CA ALA A 168 -0.39 26.23 -16.26
C ALA A 168 1.04 25.67 -16.03
N GLY A 169 1.43 24.68 -16.84
CA GLY A 169 2.73 24.01 -16.73
C GLY A 169 2.79 22.85 -15.73
N GLN A 170 1.67 22.51 -15.08
CA GLN A 170 1.58 21.41 -14.13
C GLN A 170 1.19 20.07 -14.76
N GLY A 171 1.10 19.97 -16.10
CA GLY A 171 0.70 18.76 -16.81
C GLY A 171 1.52 17.53 -16.43
N VAL A 172 2.85 17.68 -16.35
CA VAL A 172 3.75 16.60 -15.91
C VAL A 172 3.43 16.15 -14.48
N THR A 173 3.18 17.08 -13.56
CA THR A 173 2.86 16.79 -12.17
C THR A 173 1.55 16.00 -12.06
N PHE A 174 0.51 16.43 -12.77
CA PHE A 174 -0.77 15.72 -12.80
C PHE A 174 -0.64 14.33 -13.41
N ALA A 175 0.04 14.20 -14.56
CA ALA A 175 0.21 12.93 -15.24
C ALA A 175 1.05 11.95 -14.40
N ALA A 176 2.11 12.42 -13.76
CA ALA A 176 2.90 11.61 -12.84
C ALA A 176 2.07 11.16 -11.63
N ALA A 177 1.34 12.08 -10.98
CA ALA A 177 0.48 11.74 -9.84
C ALA A 177 -0.62 10.74 -10.22
N ALA A 178 -1.23 10.92 -11.40
CA ALA A 178 -2.23 10.01 -11.95
C ALA A 178 -1.63 8.62 -12.17
N TRP A 179 -0.42 8.54 -12.75
CA TRP A 179 0.30 7.29 -12.94
C TRP A 179 0.54 6.55 -11.63
N GLU A 180 1.13 7.23 -10.64
CA GLU A 180 1.49 6.62 -9.34
C GLU A 180 0.28 6.11 -8.54
N ASN A 181 -0.89 6.70 -8.76
CA ASN A 181 -2.10 6.37 -8.01
C ASN A 181 -3.13 5.58 -8.81
N GLY A 182 -2.88 5.30 -10.10
CA GLY A 182 -3.83 4.62 -10.98
C GLY A 182 -5.13 5.41 -11.24
N VAL A 183 -5.09 6.73 -11.08
CA VAL A 183 -6.26 7.61 -11.21
C VAL A 183 -6.34 8.14 -12.64
N ASP A 184 -7.54 8.29 -13.18
CA ASP A 184 -7.77 8.89 -14.49
C ASP A 184 -7.10 10.28 -14.57
N PRO A 185 -6.13 10.49 -15.48
CA PRO A 185 -5.34 11.72 -15.56
C PRO A 185 -6.18 12.97 -15.83
N ARG A 186 -7.41 12.82 -16.34
CA ARG A 186 -8.32 13.92 -16.62
C ARG A 186 -9.06 14.41 -15.38
N TRP A 187 -9.24 13.53 -14.38
CA TRP A 187 -10.21 13.76 -13.31
C TRP A 187 -9.80 14.90 -12.37
N SER A 188 -8.58 14.85 -11.83
CA SER A 188 -8.07 15.88 -10.92
C SER A 188 -7.95 17.27 -11.58
N PRO A 189 -7.42 17.41 -12.82
CA PRO A 189 -7.47 18.68 -13.56
C PRO A 189 -8.91 19.18 -13.81
N ALA A 190 -9.84 18.31 -14.17
CA ALA A 190 -11.24 18.69 -14.39
C ALA A 190 -11.91 19.19 -13.11
N ILE A 191 -11.70 18.53 -11.98
CA ILE A 191 -12.21 19.00 -10.68
C ILE A 191 -11.65 20.39 -10.37
N SER A 192 -10.36 20.65 -10.62
CA SER A 192 -9.76 21.97 -10.37
C SER A 192 -10.49 23.10 -11.11
N ASN A 193 -11.02 22.81 -12.32
CA ASN A 193 -11.84 23.75 -13.06
C ASN A 193 -13.22 23.95 -12.41
N THR A 194 -13.90 22.85 -12.09
CA THR A 194 -15.23 22.87 -11.44
C THR A 194 -15.21 23.62 -10.11
N GLU A 195 -14.13 23.47 -9.32
CA GLU A 195 -14.05 24.02 -7.96
C GLU A 195 -13.46 25.43 -7.89
N SER A 196 -12.51 25.78 -8.77
CA SER A 196 -11.77 27.05 -8.64
C SER A 196 -11.40 27.70 -9.96
N SER A 197 -11.97 27.25 -11.08
CA SER A 197 -11.56 27.73 -12.42
C SER A 197 -10.06 27.54 -12.65
N LYS A 198 -9.56 26.33 -12.36
CA LYS A 198 -8.15 25.90 -12.53
C LYS A 198 -7.19 26.68 -11.63
N GLY A 199 -7.61 26.95 -10.40
CA GLY A 199 -6.81 27.64 -9.39
C GLY A 199 -6.95 29.17 -9.39
N ALA A 200 -7.81 29.75 -10.22
CA ALA A 200 -8.04 31.20 -10.23
C ALA A 200 -8.80 31.69 -8.99
N ASN A 201 -9.70 30.86 -8.45
CA ASN A 201 -10.57 31.18 -7.31
C ASN A 201 -10.36 30.17 -6.17
N CYS A 202 -9.15 30.10 -5.64
CA CYS A 202 -8.83 29.21 -4.52
C CYS A 202 -9.36 29.76 -3.18
N PHE A 203 -9.93 28.87 -2.35
CA PHE A 203 -10.32 29.20 -0.98
C PHE A 203 -9.11 29.44 -0.06
N LEU A 204 -8.04 28.67 -0.24
CA LEU A 204 -6.76 28.80 0.47
C LEU A 204 -5.59 28.71 -0.53
N PRO A 205 -4.40 29.23 -0.19
CA PRO A 205 -3.23 29.15 -1.06
C PRO A 205 -2.97 27.74 -1.57
N TYR A 206 -2.77 27.64 -2.88
CA TYR A 206 -2.48 26.40 -3.60
C TYR A 206 -3.54 25.29 -3.42
N ASN A 207 -4.81 25.64 -3.15
CA ASN A 207 -5.90 24.68 -3.03
C ASN A 207 -6.96 24.91 -4.12
N ALA A 208 -6.77 24.26 -5.27
CA ALA A 208 -7.65 24.40 -6.43
C ALA A 208 -8.92 23.53 -6.36
N TRP A 209 -9.05 22.67 -5.36
CA TRP A 209 -10.11 21.65 -5.28
C TRP A 209 -11.04 21.82 -4.07
N GLY A 210 -10.79 22.83 -3.23
CA GLY A 210 -11.43 22.92 -1.92
C GLY A 210 -11.10 21.72 -1.03
N TRP A 211 -9.90 21.14 -1.21
CA TRP A 211 -9.52 19.89 -0.59
C TRP A 211 -9.19 20.09 0.89
N GLY A 212 -10.08 19.62 1.75
CA GLY A 212 -9.98 19.81 3.20
C GLY A 212 -10.00 21.28 3.63
N SER A 213 -9.73 21.51 4.91
CA SER A 213 -9.55 22.86 5.48
C SER A 213 -8.07 23.29 5.43
N SER A 214 -7.36 22.94 4.36
CA SER A 214 -5.90 22.99 4.28
C SER A 214 -5.40 23.98 3.23
N SER A 215 -4.27 24.61 3.54
CA SER A 215 -3.43 25.32 2.57
C SER A 215 -2.21 24.47 2.21
N PHE A 216 -1.69 24.66 1.01
CA PHE A 216 -0.43 24.03 0.57
C PHE A 216 0.66 25.08 0.33
N SER A 217 1.91 24.64 0.24
CA SER A 217 3.06 25.52 0.00
C SER A 217 3.39 25.71 -1.49
N CYS A 218 3.00 24.75 -2.33
CA CYS A 218 3.13 24.80 -3.78
C CYS A 218 2.07 23.95 -4.48
N TRP A 219 1.96 24.08 -5.80
CA TRP A 219 1.02 23.29 -6.60
C TRP A 219 1.35 21.81 -6.62
N GLU A 220 2.64 21.46 -6.65
CA GLU A 220 3.09 20.08 -6.76
C GLU A 220 2.65 19.25 -5.55
N ASP A 221 2.83 19.76 -4.34
CA ASP A 221 2.37 19.10 -3.12
C ASP A 221 0.84 18.97 -3.09
N ALA A 222 0.14 20.01 -3.52
CA ALA A 222 -1.33 20.01 -3.55
C ALA A 222 -1.89 19.01 -4.56
N ILE A 223 -1.31 18.94 -5.76
CA ILE A 223 -1.70 18.01 -6.82
C ILE A 223 -1.48 16.56 -6.35
N ASN A 224 -0.29 16.27 -5.83
CA ASN A 224 0.05 14.93 -5.35
C ASN A 224 -0.87 14.49 -4.21
N ALA A 225 -1.13 15.38 -3.25
CA ALA A 225 -2.04 15.12 -2.13
C ALA A 225 -3.49 14.89 -2.60
N HIS A 226 -3.97 15.71 -3.54
CA HIS A 226 -5.33 15.58 -4.06
C HIS A 226 -5.52 14.26 -4.82
N VAL A 227 -4.60 13.92 -5.73
CA VAL A 227 -4.71 12.70 -6.55
C VAL A 227 -4.62 11.43 -5.68
N ALA A 228 -3.70 11.39 -4.71
CA ALA A 228 -3.64 10.29 -3.74
C ALA A 228 -4.91 10.20 -2.88
N GLY A 229 -5.49 11.35 -2.53
CA GLY A 229 -6.77 11.47 -1.85
C GLY A 229 -7.94 10.88 -2.64
N LEU A 230 -7.96 11.10 -3.95
CA LEU A 230 -8.96 10.50 -4.85
C LEU A 230 -8.85 8.97 -4.84
N ALA A 231 -7.65 8.43 -5.07
CA ALA A 231 -7.43 6.98 -5.08
C ALA A 231 -7.83 6.31 -3.76
N SER A 232 -7.48 6.92 -2.63
CA SER A 232 -7.76 6.35 -1.30
C SER A 232 -9.22 6.48 -0.86
N GLY A 233 -9.93 7.51 -1.30
CA GLY A 233 -11.22 7.88 -0.73
C GLY A 233 -12.39 7.93 -1.71
N TYR A 234 -12.15 8.04 -3.01
CA TYR A 234 -13.16 8.38 -4.02
C TYR A 234 -13.18 7.42 -5.21
N GLY A 235 -12.10 6.66 -5.44
CA GLY A 235 -11.95 5.70 -6.53
C GLY A 235 -10.91 6.16 -7.55
N TYR A 236 -10.99 5.61 -8.76
CA TYR A 236 -9.96 5.81 -9.80
C TYR A 236 -10.42 6.65 -10.98
N THR A 237 -11.73 6.88 -11.13
CA THR A 237 -12.28 7.86 -12.07
C THR A 237 -13.61 8.39 -11.55
N ILE A 238 -14.18 9.36 -12.27
CA ILE A 238 -15.46 9.96 -11.92
C ILE A 238 -16.58 8.90 -11.85
N SER A 239 -17.37 8.96 -10.79
CA SER A 239 -18.57 8.13 -10.61
C SER A 239 -19.64 8.94 -9.88
N VAL A 240 -20.89 8.50 -9.99
CA VAL A 240 -22.00 9.14 -9.24
C VAL A 240 -21.75 9.06 -7.74
N TRP A 241 -21.20 7.94 -7.25
CA TRP A 241 -20.84 7.78 -5.85
C TRP A 241 -19.76 8.77 -5.40
N ALA A 242 -18.69 8.93 -6.19
CA ALA A 242 -17.64 9.89 -5.88
C ALA A 242 -18.19 11.33 -5.84
N ALA A 243 -19.06 11.69 -6.80
CA ALA A 243 -19.72 12.99 -6.81
C ALA A 243 -20.63 13.22 -5.60
N GLN A 244 -21.39 12.20 -5.17
CA GLN A 244 -22.23 12.27 -3.96
C GLN A 244 -21.39 12.48 -2.70
N LYS A 245 -20.20 11.90 -2.65
CA LYS A 245 -19.27 12.10 -1.53
C LYS A 245 -18.59 13.46 -1.58
N TYR A 246 -18.17 13.91 -2.76
CA TYR A 246 -17.41 15.14 -2.96
C TYR A 246 -18.29 16.39 -2.83
N CYS A 247 -19.48 16.38 -3.43
CA CYS A 247 -20.41 17.50 -3.43
C CYS A 247 -21.86 17.05 -3.12
N PRO A 248 -22.17 16.60 -1.89
CA PRO A 248 -23.47 16.01 -1.55
C PRO A 248 -24.72 16.82 -1.94
N PRO A 249 -24.79 18.14 -1.71
CA PRO A 249 -26.01 18.90 -2.01
C PRO A 249 -26.23 19.18 -3.51
N ASN A 250 -25.20 19.06 -4.35
CA ASN A 250 -25.27 19.42 -5.77
C ASN A 250 -24.56 18.41 -6.70
N TYR A 251 -24.48 17.14 -6.26
CA TYR A 251 -23.64 16.13 -6.89
C TYR A 251 -23.95 15.89 -8.37
N SER A 252 -25.22 16.00 -8.78
CA SER A 252 -25.63 15.73 -10.16
C SER A 252 -25.08 16.77 -11.14
N ASN A 253 -25.18 18.05 -10.79
CA ASN A 253 -24.61 19.13 -11.58
C ASN A 253 -23.08 19.08 -11.55
N TRP A 254 -22.51 18.82 -10.37
CA TRP A 254 -21.07 18.66 -10.21
C TRP A 254 -20.52 17.53 -11.09
N PHE A 255 -21.16 16.36 -11.05
CA PHE A 255 -20.79 15.20 -11.87
C PHE A 255 -20.83 15.55 -13.36
N SER A 256 -21.92 16.16 -13.82
CA SER A 256 -22.09 16.52 -15.23
C SER A 256 -21.05 17.55 -15.70
N ASN A 257 -20.77 18.56 -14.88
CA ASN A 257 -19.76 19.58 -15.19
C ASN A 257 -18.35 18.99 -15.23
N THR A 258 -17.97 18.21 -14.22
CA THR A 258 -16.64 17.59 -14.17
C THR A 258 -16.46 16.58 -15.29
N LEU A 259 -17.49 15.78 -15.62
CA LEU A 259 -17.44 14.87 -16.78
C LEU A 259 -17.27 15.63 -18.10
N SER A 260 -18.00 16.73 -18.28
CA SER A 260 -17.85 17.61 -19.44
C SER A 260 -16.43 18.15 -19.54
N GLU A 261 -15.84 18.60 -18.43
CA GLU A 261 -14.46 19.09 -18.40
C GLU A 261 -13.43 17.98 -18.67
N MET A 262 -13.65 16.76 -18.19
CA MET A 262 -12.80 15.61 -18.55
C MET A 262 -12.80 15.32 -20.05
N SER A 263 -13.92 15.56 -20.75
CA SER A 263 -13.99 15.33 -22.21
C SER A 263 -13.21 16.35 -23.05
N ARG A 264 -12.76 17.45 -22.42
CA ARG A 264 -12.01 18.53 -23.06
C ARG A 264 -10.49 18.37 -22.94
N ILE A 265 -10.05 17.32 -22.24
CA ILE A 265 -8.64 16.94 -22.01
C ILE A 265 -8.31 15.72 -22.88
#